data_AF-A0AAW0GZV8-F1
#
_entry.id   AF-A0AAW0GZV8-F1
#
_cell.length_a   1.000
_cell.length_b   1.000
_cell.length_c   1.000
_cell.angle_alpha   90.00
_cell.angle_beta   90.00
_cell.angle_gamma   90.00
#
_symmetry.space_group_name_H-M   'P 1'
#
loop_
_entity.id
_entity.type
_entity.pdbx_description
1 polymer ?
#
loop_
_entity_poly.entity_id
_entity_poly.type
_entity_poly.pdbx_seq_one_letter_code
_entity_poly.pdbx_strand_id
1 'polypeptide(L)'
;MFRQVPMVEIDGMKLVQTRAILNYIASKYNLYGKDIKERAILAQITQKARKCYFPAFEEVLKSHGQDYLVGNRLSRADVHVVELLYHIEELNDSIVANFPMLQGLRIRVSNLPTVKKFLQPGSQRKPFEDEKFVEELKKNFF
;
A
#
# COMPACT_ATOMS: atom_id res chain seq x y z
N MET A 1 2.05 -31.82 -8.60
CA MET A 1 0.97 -31.56 -7.62
C MET A 1 1.61 -30.95 -6.37
N PHE A 2 1.33 -29.69 -6.06
CA PHE A 2 1.98 -28.97 -4.95
C PHE A 2 1.26 -29.33 -3.64
N ARG A 3 1.92 -30.13 -2.78
CA ARG A 3 1.41 -30.55 -1.45
C ARG A 3 1.60 -29.43 -0.40
N GLN A 4 1.17 -28.21 -0.72
CA GLN A 4 1.40 -27.02 0.11
C GLN A 4 0.07 -26.44 0.60
N VAL A 5 0.02 -26.05 1.87
CA VAL A 5 -1.04 -25.25 2.50
C VAL A 5 -0.57 -23.78 2.57
N PRO A 6 -1.47 -22.77 2.59
CA PRO A 6 -2.93 -22.85 2.67
C PRO A 6 -3.62 -23.32 1.37
N MET A 7 -4.70 -24.08 1.53
CA MET A 7 -5.57 -24.58 0.45
C MET A 7 -7.03 -24.36 0.86
N VAL A 8 -7.84 -23.80 -0.04
CA VAL A 8 -9.27 -23.52 0.18
C VAL A 8 -10.08 -24.15 -0.95
N GLU A 9 -11.13 -24.89 -0.57
CA GLU A 9 -12.13 -25.40 -1.50
C GLU A 9 -13.30 -24.40 -1.58
N ILE A 10 -13.51 -23.79 -2.74
CA ILE A 10 -14.56 -22.79 -2.98
C ILE A 10 -15.04 -22.87 -4.43
N ASP A 11 -16.36 -22.84 -4.67
CA ASP A 11 -17.01 -22.99 -5.99
C ASP A 11 -16.52 -24.20 -6.81
N GLY A 12 -16.28 -25.33 -6.14
CA GLY A 12 -15.77 -26.55 -6.77
C GLY A 12 -14.29 -26.50 -7.18
N MET A 13 -13.58 -25.39 -6.91
CA MET A 13 -12.15 -25.25 -7.14
C MET A 13 -11.35 -25.53 -5.87
N LYS A 14 -10.20 -26.20 -6.00
CA LYS A 14 -9.20 -26.35 -4.92
C LYS A 14 -8.09 -25.34 -5.13
N LEU A 15 -8.22 -24.16 -4.53
CA LEU A 15 -7.26 -23.07 -4.66
C LEU A 15 -6.13 -23.24 -3.66
N VAL A 16 -4.89 -23.23 -4.17
CA VAL A 16 -3.64 -23.19 -3.38
C VAL A 16 -2.92 -21.87 -3.65
N GLN A 17 -1.96 -21.50 -2.81
CA GLN A 17 -1.28 -20.20 -2.79
C GLN A 17 -2.17 -19.09 -2.20
N THR A 18 -1.74 -18.58 -1.05
CA THR A 18 -2.47 -17.55 -0.27
C THR A 18 -2.93 -16.38 -1.13
N ARG A 19 -2.09 -15.90 -2.05
CA ARG A 19 -2.43 -14.76 -2.92
C ARG A 19 -3.50 -15.10 -3.97
N ALA A 20 -3.51 -16.32 -4.49
CA ALA A 20 -4.55 -16.76 -5.43
C ALA A 20 -5.89 -16.92 -4.71
N ILE A 21 -5.87 -17.49 -3.50
CA ILE A 21 -7.04 -17.62 -2.62
C ILE A 21 -7.62 -16.22 -2.29
N LEU A 22 -6.78 -15.30 -1.83
CA LEU A 22 -7.19 -13.93 -1.49
C LEU A 22 -7.74 -13.17 -2.69
N ASN A 23 -7.08 -13.23 -3.86
CA ASN A 23 -7.55 -12.57 -5.07
C ASN A 23 -8.90 -13.11 -5.54
N TYR A 24 -9.11 -14.42 -5.43
CA TYR A 24 -10.36 -15.06 -5.80
C TYR A 24 -11.50 -14.63 -4.89
N ILE A 25 -11.31 -14.70 -3.56
CA ILE A 25 -12.30 -14.26 -2.56
C ILE A 25 -12.62 -12.78 -2.79
N ALA A 26 -11.59 -11.93 -2.90
CA ALA A 26 -11.80 -10.51 -3.07
C ALA A 26 -12.49 -10.18 -4.42
N SER A 27 -12.25 -10.93 -5.49
CA SER A 27 -13.00 -10.78 -6.75
C SER A 27 -14.44 -11.28 -6.64
N LYS A 28 -14.67 -12.43 -5.99
CA LYS A 28 -15.98 -13.07 -5.85
C LYS A 28 -16.95 -12.22 -5.02
N TYR A 29 -16.44 -11.59 -3.96
CA TYR A 29 -17.24 -10.76 -3.05
C TYR A 29 -17.17 -9.26 -3.39
N ASN A 30 -16.72 -8.90 -4.60
CA ASN A 30 -16.58 -7.51 -5.06
C ASN A 30 -15.77 -6.61 -4.10
N LEU A 31 -14.79 -7.18 -3.42
CA LEU A 31 -13.84 -6.47 -2.56
C LEU A 31 -12.65 -5.91 -3.35
N TYR A 32 -12.68 -6.00 -4.69
CA TYR A 32 -11.63 -5.59 -5.63
C TYR A 32 -12.19 -4.56 -6.64
N GLY A 33 -12.65 -3.41 -6.16
CA GLY A 33 -13.21 -2.35 -7.02
C GLY A 33 -14.48 -2.76 -7.78
N LYS A 34 -15.21 -1.79 -8.33
CA LYS A 34 -16.52 -2.00 -8.94
C LYS A 34 -16.44 -2.53 -10.38
N ASP A 35 -15.37 -2.24 -11.12
CA ASP A 35 -15.25 -2.63 -12.52
C ASP A 35 -13.87 -3.25 -12.89
N ILE A 36 -13.76 -3.79 -14.11
CA ILE A 36 -12.51 -4.40 -14.62
C ILE A 36 -11.41 -3.35 -14.88
N LYS A 37 -11.79 -2.12 -15.20
CA LYS A 37 -10.86 -1.01 -15.49
C LYS A 37 -10.19 -0.51 -14.21
N GLU A 38 -10.95 -0.29 -13.13
CA GLU A 38 -10.47 0.05 -11.80
C GLU A 38 -9.48 -1.01 -11.31
N ARG A 39 -9.81 -2.29 -11.45
CA ARG A 39 -8.89 -3.39 -11.14
C ARG A 39 -7.59 -3.33 -11.94
N ALA A 40 -7.67 -3.06 -13.24
CA ALA A 40 -6.50 -2.92 -14.09
C ALA A 40 -5.63 -1.71 -13.68
N ILE A 41 -6.26 -0.58 -13.33
CA ILE A 41 -5.57 0.63 -12.85
C ILE A 41 -4.89 0.35 -11.52
N LEU A 42 -5.58 -0.25 -10.54
CA LEU A 42 -5.01 -0.62 -9.25
C LEU A 42 -3.81 -1.56 -9.43
N ALA A 43 -3.97 -2.60 -10.26
CA ALA A 43 -2.88 -3.52 -10.59
C ALA A 43 -1.68 -2.80 -11.23
N GLN A 44 -1.93 -1.83 -12.13
CA GLN A 44 -0.88 -1.03 -12.75
C GLN A 44 -0.16 -0.14 -11.73
N ILE A 45 -0.89 0.50 -10.82
CA ILE A 45 -0.32 1.32 -9.74
C ILE A 45 0.57 0.46 -8.85
N THR A 46 0.07 -0.67 -8.36
CA THR A 46 0.82 -1.63 -7.54
C THR A 46 2.06 -2.15 -8.28
N GLN A 47 1.93 -2.44 -9.59
CA GLN A 47 3.06 -2.91 -10.40
C GLN A 47 4.14 -1.83 -10.56
N LYS A 48 3.76 -0.58 -10.84
CA LYS A 48 4.71 0.54 -10.95
C LYS A 48 5.38 0.83 -9.62
N ALA A 49 4.63 0.84 -8.50
CA ALA A 49 5.20 0.99 -7.16
C ALA A 49 6.28 -0.07 -6.92
N ARG A 50 5.96 -1.34 -7.17
CA ARG A 50 6.88 -2.46 -6.96
C ARG A 50 8.10 -2.45 -7.88
N LYS A 51 7.94 -2.10 -9.16
CA LYS A 51 9.00 -2.27 -10.17
C LYS A 51 9.84 -1.02 -10.43
N CYS A 52 9.27 0.17 -10.22
CA CYS A 52 9.91 1.42 -10.62
C CYS A 52 10.24 2.29 -9.41
N TYR A 53 9.24 2.59 -8.58
CA TYR A 53 9.40 3.62 -7.55
C TYR A 53 10.06 3.09 -6.27
N PHE A 54 9.56 1.98 -5.70
CA PHE A 54 10.13 1.45 -4.47
C PHE A 54 11.58 1.01 -4.63
N PRO A 55 11.99 0.33 -5.72
CA PRO A 55 13.40 0.03 -5.95
C PRO A 55 14.29 1.28 -5.98
N ALA A 56 13.83 2.38 -6.56
CA ALA A 56 14.62 3.61 -6.62
C ALA A 56 14.87 4.22 -5.23
N PHE A 57 13.83 4.32 -4.39
CA PHE A 57 14.00 4.82 -3.02
C PHE A 57 14.76 3.86 -2.11
N GLU A 58 14.54 2.56 -2.27
CA GLU A 58 15.29 1.53 -1.58
C GLU A 58 16.79 1.62 -1.92
N GLU A 59 17.14 1.85 -3.18
CA GLU A 59 18.52 2.01 -3.63
C GLU A 59 19.16 3.29 -3.08
N VAL A 60 18.43 4.41 -3.01
CA VAL A 60 18.92 5.64 -2.36
C VAL A 60 19.34 5.33 -0.93
N LEU A 61 18.45 4.74 -0.12
CA LEU A 61 18.74 4.41 1.28
C LEU A 61 19.91 3.42 1.42
N LYS A 62 20.01 2.43 0.53
CA LYS A 62 21.13 1.48 0.49
C LYS A 62 22.46 2.14 0.13
N SER A 63 22.46 3.04 -0.85
CA SER A 63 23.67 3.62 -1.42
C SER A 63 24.48 4.43 -0.38
N HIS A 64 23.79 5.14 0.50
CA HIS A 64 24.43 5.95 1.53
C HIS A 64 24.34 5.32 2.93
N GLY A 65 23.48 4.31 3.16
CA GLY A 65 23.37 3.60 4.43
C GLY A 65 22.96 4.49 5.62
N GLN A 66 22.17 5.53 5.35
CA GLN A 66 21.76 6.53 6.35
C GLN A 66 20.29 6.33 6.73
N ASP A 67 19.86 7.03 7.78
CA ASP A 67 18.53 6.88 8.34
C ASP A 67 17.42 7.59 7.56
N TYR A 68 17.79 8.61 6.77
CA TYR A 68 16.90 9.48 6.01
C TYR A 68 17.37 9.60 4.57
N LEU A 69 16.45 9.94 3.66
CA LEU A 69 16.68 9.99 2.22
C LEU A 69 17.68 11.07 1.79
N VAL A 70 17.80 12.17 2.53
CA VAL A 70 18.66 13.29 2.15
C VAL A 70 19.35 13.89 3.38
N GLY A 71 20.69 13.96 3.33
CA GLY A 71 21.50 14.71 4.29
C GLY A 71 21.43 14.18 5.73
N ASN A 72 21.16 12.88 5.91
CA ASN A 72 21.01 12.19 7.19
C ASN A 72 20.13 12.92 8.23
N ARG A 73 19.08 13.59 7.77
CA ARG A 73 18.13 14.28 8.65
C ARG A 73 16.73 14.20 8.07
N LEU A 74 15.73 14.31 8.94
CA LEU A 74 14.33 14.38 8.50
C LEU A 74 14.15 15.51 7.49
N SER A 75 13.57 15.15 6.35
CA SER A 75 13.24 16.06 5.26
C SER A 75 11.81 15.82 4.79
N ARG A 76 11.32 16.72 3.93
CA ARG A 76 10.02 16.53 3.27
C ARG A 76 9.98 15.25 2.42
N ALA A 77 11.13 14.81 1.89
CA ALA A 77 11.19 13.59 1.10
C ALA A 77 10.76 12.37 1.92
N ASP A 78 11.22 12.26 3.16
CA ASP A 78 10.90 11.14 4.05
C ASP A 78 9.40 11.13 4.38
N VAL A 79 8.82 12.30 4.67
CA VAL A 79 7.39 12.44 4.96
C VAL A 79 6.53 12.01 3.77
N HIS A 80 6.85 12.50 2.56
CA HIS A 80 6.09 12.18 1.36
C HIS A 80 6.24 10.71 0.93
N VAL A 81 7.43 10.14 1.05
CA VAL A 81 7.63 8.72 0.76
C VAL A 81 6.83 7.87 1.76
N VAL A 82 6.86 8.19 3.05
CA VAL A 82 6.11 7.42 4.06
C VAL A 82 4.60 7.57 3.90
N GLU A 83 4.11 8.76 3.57
CA GLU A 83 2.72 8.99 3.18
C GLU A 83 2.34 8.09 1.98
N LEU A 84 3.17 8.05 0.93
CA LEU A 84 2.95 7.16 -0.22
C LEU A 84 2.95 5.67 0.18
N LEU A 85 3.83 5.26 1.09
CA LEU A 85 3.86 3.87 1.58
C LEU A 85 2.51 3.48 2.21
N TYR A 86 1.93 4.34 3.05
CA TYR A 86 0.60 4.08 3.63
C TYR A 86 -0.47 3.90 2.54
N HIS A 87 -0.50 4.78 1.53
CA HIS A 87 -1.49 4.66 0.45
C HIS A 87 -1.37 3.34 -0.32
N ILE A 88 -0.15 2.90 -0.63
CA ILE A 88 0.07 1.69 -1.40
C ILE A 88 -0.14 0.43 -0.55
N GLU A 89 0.17 0.46 0.75
CA GLU A 89 -0.12 -0.63 1.69
C GLU A 89 -1.62 -0.85 1.88
N GLU A 90 -2.44 0.20 1.82
CA GLU A 90 -3.90 0.06 1.85
C GLU A 90 -4.45 -0.64 0.59
N LEU A 91 -3.71 -0.60 -0.53
CA LEU A 91 -4.02 -1.34 -1.76
C LEU A 91 -3.44 -2.77 -1.76
N ASN A 92 -2.28 -2.97 -1.13
CA ASN A 92 -1.59 -4.25 -1.04
C ASN A 92 -0.67 -4.27 0.19
N ASP A 93 -1.15 -4.84 1.28
CA ASP A 93 -0.47 -4.89 2.58
C ASP A 93 0.96 -5.47 2.54
N SER A 94 1.21 -6.42 1.63
CA SER A 94 2.48 -7.14 1.53
C SER A 94 3.55 -6.44 0.69
N ILE A 95 3.21 -5.34 0.01
CA ILE A 95 4.10 -4.76 -1.02
C ILE A 95 5.40 -4.19 -0.43
N VAL A 96 5.33 -3.54 0.73
CA VAL A 96 6.50 -2.92 1.39
C VAL A 96 7.38 -3.98 2.06
N ALA A 97 6.86 -5.17 2.34
CA ALA A 97 7.61 -6.26 3.00
C ALA A 97 8.87 -6.72 2.25
N ASN A 98 8.95 -6.45 0.95
CA ASN A 98 10.11 -6.81 0.12
C ASN A 98 11.19 -5.71 0.08
N PHE A 99 11.00 -4.62 0.81
CA PHE A 99 11.84 -3.42 0.77
C PHE A 99 12.28 -3.04 2.20
N PRO A 100 13.29 -3.71 2.77
CA PRO A 100 13.65 -3.56 4.18
C PRO A 100 14.10 -2.15 4.56
N MET A 101 14.74 -1.39 3.66
CA MET A 101 15.13 -0.01 3.98
C MET A 101 13.90 0.90 4.04
N LEU A 102 12.97 0.75 3.10
CA LEU A 102 11.68 1.46 3.13
C LEU A 102 10.84 1.10 4.37
N GLN A 103 10.85 -0.16 4.81
CA GLN A 103 10.25 -0.54 6.09
C GLN A 103 10.89 0.20 7.27
N GLY A 104 12.23 0.24 7.31
CA GLY A 104 12.97 0.96 8.33
C GLY A 104 12.61 2.45 8.36
N LEU A 105 12.57 3.10 7.19
CA LEU A 105 12.17 4.50 7.04
C LEU A 105 10.73 4.73 7.54
N ARG A 106 9.77 3.89 7.12
CA ARG A 106 8.36 3.95 7.54
C ARG A 106 8.23 3.89 9.05
N ILE A 107 8.87 2.91 9.68
CA ILE A 107 8.82 2.71 11.14
C ILE A 107 9.40 3.93 11.85
N ARG A 108 10.57 4.40 11.41
CA ARG A 108 11.28 5.52 12.02
C ARG A 108 10.47 6.82 11.96
N VAL A 109 9.99 7.20 10.77
CA VAL A 109 9.20 8.41 10.56
C VAL A 109 7.86 8.33 11.27
N SER A 110 7.18 7.17 11.23
CA SER A 110 5.89 6.99 11.91
C SER A 110 5.98 7.09 13.43
N ASN A 111 7.16 6.81 14.00
CA ASN A 111 7.42 6.92 15.43
C ASN A 111 7.81 8.33 15.91
N LEU A 112 8.03 9.28 15.00
CA LEU A 112 8.27 10.68 15.38
C LEU A 112 7.06 11.23 16.15
N PRO A 113 7.22 11.95 17.28
CA PRO A 113 6.08 12.35 18.13
C PRO A 113 4.95 13.08 17.39
N THR A 114 5.32 13.97 16.47
CA THR A 114 4.36 14.74 15.65
C THR A 114 3.61 13.87 14.66
N VAL A 115 4.32 12.99 13.94
CA VAL A 115 3.74 12.05 12.97
C VAL A 115 2.90 11.01 13.69
N LYS A 116 3.41 10.44 14.78
CA LYS A 116 2.69 9.47 15.62
C LYS A 116 1.38 10.06 16.13
N LYS A 117 1.39 11.31 16.61
CA LYS A 117 0.18 12.04 17.00
C LYS A 117 -0.79 12.23 15.82
N PHE A 118 -0.27 12.53 14.63
CA PHE A 118 -1.08 12.65 13.41
C PHE A 118 -1.68 11.32 12.94
N LEU A 119 -1.03 10.19 13.20
CA LEU A 119 -1.55 8.87 12.85
C LEU A 119 -2.59 8.32 13.84
N GLN A 120 -2.75 8.93 15.02
CA GLN A 120 -3.74 8.50 16.00
C GLN A 120 -5.18 8.86 15.58
N PRO A 121 -6.20 8.11 16.05
CA PRO A 121 -7.60 8.47 15.89
C PRO A 121 -7.88 9.90 16.39
N GLY A 122 -8.78 10.61 15.71
CA GLY A 122 -9.15 12.00 16.05
C GLY A 122 -8.18 13.06 15.54
N SER A 123 -7.13 12.68 14.80
CA SER A 123 -6.31 13.64 14.07
C SER A 123 -7.04 14.21 12.84
N GLN A 124 -6.38 15.14 12.15
CA GLN A 124 -6.86 15.67 10.87
C GLN A 124 -6.57 14.76 9.67
N ARG A 125 -5.95 13.59 9.87
CA ARG A 125 -5.71 12.61 8.80
C ARG A 125 -7.06 12.18 8.24
N LYS A 126 -7.20 12.27 6.91
CA LYS A 126 -8.43 11.85 6.23
C LYS A 126 -8.38 10.35 5.94
N PRO A 127 -9.53 9.65 6.02
CA PRO A 127 -9.64 8.29 5.49
C PRO A 127 -9.56 8.31 3.96
N PHE A 128 -9.45 7.13 3.35
CA PHE A 128 -9.68 7.00 1.92
C PHE A 128 -11.07 7.46 1.53
N GLU A 129 -11.16 8.01 0.33
CA GLU A 129 -12.39 8.51 -0.27
C GLU A 129 -13.36 7.34 -0.48
N ASP A 130 -14.54 7.43 0.14
CA ASP A 130 -15.62 6.49 -0.08
C ASP A 130 -16.55 6.98 -1.20
N GLU A 131 -17.49 6.12 -1.59
CA GLU A 131 -18.44 6.45 -2.67
C GLU A 131 -19.25 7.70 -2.36
N LYS A 132 -19.62 7.88 -1.09
CA LYS A 132 -20.38 9.03 -0.62
C LYS A 132 -19.60 10.32 -0.82
N PHE A 133 -18.30 10.33 -0.49
CA PHE A 133 -17.42 11.46 -0.73
C PHE A 133 -17.32 11.77 -2.22
N VAL A 134 -17.15 10.75 -3.08
CA VAL A 134 -17.07 10.93 -4.53
C VAL A 134 -18.38 11.49 -5.11
N GLU A 135 -19.54 11.03 -4.63
CA GLU A 135 -20.84 11.56 -5.04
C GLU A 135 -21.03 13.02 -4.61
N GLU A 136 -20.64 13.36 -3.39
CA GLU A 136 -20.68 14.74 -2.89
C GLU A 136 -19.76 15.66 -3.71
N LEU A 137 -18.55 15.22 -4.03
CA LEU A 137 -17.63 15.95 -4.91
C LEU A 137 -18.23 16.17 -6.29
N LYS A 138 -18.83 15.13 -6.89
CA LYS A 138 -19.50 15.25 -8.20
C LYS A 138 -20.61 16.28 -8.18
N LYS A 139 -21.41 16.34 -7.11
CA LYS A 139 -22.51 17.31 -6.98
C LYS A 139 -22.03 18.75 -6.78
N ASN A 140 -20.90 18.94 -6.09
CA ASN A 140 -20.43 20.26 -5.70
C ASN A 140 -19.51 20.91 -6.75
N PHE A 141 -18.81 20.11 -7.55
CA PHE A 141 -17.75 20.59 -8.45
C PHE A 141 -17.97 20.27 -9.94
N PHE A 142 -18.99 19.47 -10.27
CA PHE A 142 -19.36 19.09 -11.65
C PHE A 142 -20.87 19.23 -11.86
#